data_AF-A0A8X6HVX0-F1
#
_entry.id   AF-A0A8X6HVX0-F1
#
_cell.length_a   1.000
_cell.length_b   1.000
_cell.length_c   1.000
_cell.angle_alpha   90.00
_cell.angle_beta   90.00
_cell.angle_gamma   90.00
#
_symmetry.space_group_name_H-M   'P 1'
#
loop_
_entity.id
_entity.type
_entity.pdbx_description
1 polymer ?
#
loop_
_entity_poly.entity_id
_entity_poly.type
_entity_poly.pdbx_seq_one_letter_code
_entity_poly.pdbx_strand_id
1 'polypeptide(L)' 'MEVTRVEQRTYIKIAVLRGRNAMECHNELEEALGNNVLPYRTVAWWVGKFQQGCVSTSDEQRSGQLVSVWTN' A
#
# COMPACT_ATOMS: atom_id res chain seq x y z
N MET A 1 -14.74 11.81 4.43
CA MET A 1 -14.34 10.40 4.71
C MET A 1 -12.83 10.38 4.55
N GLU A 2 -12.08 10.20 5.63
CA GLU A 2 -10.61 10.19 5.55
C GLU A 2 -10.16 8.78 5.15
N VAL A 3 -9.52 8.64 3.99
CA VAL A 3 -9.00 7.36 3.53
C VAL A 3 -7.61 7.17 4.09
N THR A 4 -7.48 6.19 4.97
CA THR A 4 -6.22 5.82 5.63
C THR A 4 -5.21 5.27 4.63
N ARG A 5 -3.92 5.29 5.00
CA ARG A 5 -2.85 4.72 4.17
C ARG A 5 -3.06 3.22 3.90
N VAL A 6 -3.66 2.49 4.84
CA VAL A 6 -3.95 1.06 4.68
C VAL A 6 -5.04 0.84 3.63
N GLU A 7 -6.06 1.69 3.61
CA GLU A 7 -7.12 1.63 2.59
C GLU A 7 -6.57 1.96 1.20
N GLN A 8 -5.70 2.97 1.07
CA GLN A 8 -5.04 3.28 -0.20
C GLN A 8 -4.18 2.10 -0.69
N ARG A 9 -3.43 1.43 0.19
CA ARG A 9 -2.65 0.23 -0.18
C ARG A 9 -3.53 -0.97 -0.55
N THR A 10 -4.66 -1.12 0.13
CA THR A 10 -5.65 -2.16 -0.18
C THR A 10 -6.25 -1.92 -1.56
N TYR A 11 -6.55 -0.66 -1.91
CA TYR A 11 -6.94 -0.28 -3.26
C TYR A 11 -5.88 -0.66 -4.28
N ILE A 12 -4.62 -0.27 -4.07
CA ILE A 12 -3.50 -0.57 -4.98
C ILE A 12 -3.38 -2.09 -5.18
N LYS A 13 -3.53 -2.89 -4.12
CA LYS A 13 -3.52 -4.37 -4.21
C LYS A 13 -4.62 -4.88 -5.15
N ILE A 14 -5.85 -4.40 -4.98
CA ILE A 14 -6.98 -4.79 -5.84
C ILE A 14 -6.75 -4.34 -7.28
N ALA A 15 -6.23 -3.12 -7.49
CA ALA A 15 -5.95 -2.56 -8.80
C ALA A 15 -4.88 -3.38 -9.55
N VAL A 16 -3.81 -3.80 -8.87
CA VAL A 16 -2.78 -4.68 -9.44
C VAL A 16 -3.36 -6.06 -9.82
N LEU A 17 -4.23 -6.64 -8.98
CA LEU A 17 -4.93 -7.89 -9.31
C LEU A 17 -5.85 -7.74 -10.53
N ARG A 18 -6.32 -6.52 -10.82
CA ARG A 18 -7.09 -6.19 -12.03
C ARG A 18 -6.21 -5.86 -13.24
N GLY A 19 -4.88 -5.93 -13.10
CA GLY A 19 -3.93 -5.65 -14.18
C GLY A 19 -3.62 -4.16 -14.39
N ARG A 20 -3.99 -3.29 -13.43
CA ARG A 20 -3.63 -1.87 -13.50
C ARG A 20 -2.15 -1.65 -13.23
N ASN A 21 -1.56 -0.70 -13.94
CA ASN A 21 -0.19 -0.26 -13.71
C ASN A 21 -0.12 0.87 -12.65
N ALA A 22 1.09 1.23 -12.22
CA ALA A 22 1.28 2.20 -11.14
C ALA A 22 0.78 3.62 -11.48
N MET A 23 0.83 4.02 -12.75
CA MET A 23 0.34 5.31 -13.20
C MET A 23 -1.18 5.36 -13.15
N GLU A 24 -1.86 4.33 -13.65
CA GLU A 24 -3.32 4.19 -13.54
C GLU A 24 -3.76 4.20 -12.07
N CYS A 25 -3.09 3.42 -11.22
CA CYS A 25 -3.40 3.39 -9.79
C CYS A 25 -3.25 4.76 -9.11
N HIS A 26 -2.19 5.52 -9.45
CA HIS A 26 -1.96 6.83 -8.87
C HIS A 26 -2.99 7.85 -9.34
N ASN A 27 -3.30 7.87 -10.63
CA ASN A 27 -4.28 8.80 -11.18
C ASN A 27 -5.68 8.55 -10.60
N GLU A 28 -6.12 7.28 -10.54
CA GLU A 28 -7.42 6.93 -9.96
C GLU A 28 -7.50 7.32 -8.46
N LEU A 29 -6.40 7.16 -7.72
CA LEU A 29 -6.33 7.60 -6.32
C LEU A 29 -6.29 9.12 -6.16
N GLU A 30 -5.58 9.83 -7.05
CA GLU A 30 -5.50 11.30 -7.04
C GLU A 30 -6.87 11.92 -7.40
N GLU A 31 -7.58 11.36 -8.37
CA GLU A 31 -8.96 11.77 -8.70
C GLU A 31 -9.92 11.59 -7.52
N ALA A 32 -9.75 10.53 -6.74
CA ALA A 32 -10.63 10.22 -5.60
C ALA A 32 -10.25 10.96 -4.30
N LEU A 33 -8.95 11.15 -4.02
CA LEU A 33 -8.44 11.61 -2.72
C LEU A 33 -7.77 13.00 -2.78
N GLY A 34 -7.51 13.52 -3.97
CA GLY A 34 -6.76 14.76 -4.19
C GLY A 34 -5.42 14.73 -3.46
N ASN A 35 -5.13 15.82 -2.73
CA ASN A 35 -3.87 16.00 -1.99
C ASN A 35 -3.62 14.97 -0.86
N ASN A 36 -4.59 14.13 -0.51
CA ASN A 36 -4.43 13.09 0.51
C ASN A 36 -3.87 11.77 -0.05
N VAL A 37 -3.59 11.70 -1.34
CA VAL A 37 -3.05 10.52 -2.00
C VAL A 37 -1.60 10.22 -1.59
N LEU A 38 -1.26 8.93 -1.55
CA LEU A 38 0.13 8.51 -1.44
C LEU A 38 0.95 9.02 -2.64
N PRO A 39 2.19 9.52 -2.43
CA PRO A 39 3.03 9.95 -3.54
C PRO A 39 3.26 8.83 -4.55
N TYR A 40 3.32 9.16 -5.84
CA TYR A 40 3.57 8.22 -6.93
C TYR A 40 4.68 7.19 -6.64
N ARG A 41 5.82 7.63 -6.09
CA ARG A 41 6.93 6.75 -5.73
C ARG A 41 6.52 5.64 -4.75
N THR A 42 5.66 5.96 -3.80
CA THR A 42 5.10 5.02 -2.83
C THR A 42 4.13 4.06 -3.51
N VAL A 43 3.26 4.58 -4.39
CA VAL A 43 2.34 3.75 -5.19
C VAL A 43 3.12 2.74 -6.04
N ALA A 44 4.13 3.20 -6.80
CA ALA A 44 4.97 2.34 -7.63
C ALA A 44 5.71 1.27 -6.82
N TRP A 45 6.20 1.61 -5.62
CA TRP A 45 6.82 0.64 -4.73
C TRP A 45 5.84 -0.46 -4.28
N TRP A 46 4.61 -0.09 -3.89
CA TRP A 46 3.56 -1.04 -3.53
C TRP A 46 3.11 -1.90 -4.70
N VAL A 47 2.96 -1.31 -5.89
CA VAL A 47 2.65 -2.05 -7.11
C VAL A 47 3.70 -3.12 -7.39
N GLY A 48 4.98 -2.77 -7.32
CA GLY A 48 6.07 -3.74 -7.50
C GLY A 48 6.05 -4.86 -6.46
N LYS A 49 5.79 -4.53 -5.18
CA LYS A 49 5.62 -5.52 -4.11
C LYS A 49 4.46 -6.48 -4.39
N PHE A 50 3.30 -5.98 -4.83
CA PHE A 50 2.13 -6.81 -5.12
C PHE A 50 2.31 -7.66 -6.38
N GLN A 51 2.98 -7.14 -7.41
CA GLN A 51 3.33 -7.92 -8.60
C GLN A 51 4.27 -9.09 -8.27
N GLN A 52 5.11 -8.95 -7.24
CA GLN A 52 5.98 -10.01 -6.73
C GLN A 52 5.25 -11.01 -5.80
N GLY A 53 3.92 -10.89 -5.63
CA GLY A 53 3.12 -11.81 -4.82
C GLY A 53 3.03 -11.45 -3.33
N CYS A 54 3.40 -10.23 -2.93
CA CYS A 54 3.22 -9.80 -1.54
C CYS A 54 1.73 -9.67 -1.19
N VAL A 55 1.32 -10.20 -0.03
CA VAL A 55 -0.09 -10.16 0.42
C VAL A 55 -0.33 -9.10 1.50
N SER A 56 0.73 -8.65 2.18
CA SER A 56 0.65 -7.69 3.29
C SER A 56 0.37 -6.26 2.78
N THR A 57 -0.59 -5.58 3.39
CA THR A 57 -0.85 -4.14 3.21
C THR A 57 -0.29 -3.29 4.36
N SER A 58 0.23 -3.93 5.39
CA SER A 58 0.95 -3.27 6.48
C SER A 58 2.39 -3.00 6.06
N ASP A 59 2.97 -1.91 6.58
CA ASP A 59 4.42 -1.83 6.63
C ASP A 59 4.88 -3.08 7.40
N GLU A 60 5.62 -3.97 6.72
CA GLU A 60 6.27 -5.08 7.39
C GLU A 60 7.09 -4.44 8.52
N GLN A 61 6.82 -4.83 9.77
CA GLN A 61 7.66 -4.38 10.89
C GLN A 61 9.10 -4.63 10.47
N ARG A 62 9.92 -3.58 10.41
CA ARG A 62 11.36 -3.72 10.20
C ARG A 62 11.84 -4.72 11.26
N SER A 63 12.17 -5.94 10.84
CA SER A 63 12.82 -6.92 11.70
C SER A 63 14.08 -6.26 12.27
N GLY A 64 14.00 -5.89 13.54
CA GLY A 64 14.94 -5.00 14.21
C GLY A 64 14.43 -4.50 15.56
N GLN A 65 13.12 -4.57 15.83
CA GLN A 65 12.58 -4.30 17.15
C GLN A 65 12.24 -5.61 17.86
N LEU A 66 13.05 -5.92 18.88
CA LEU A 66 12.99 -7.11 19.73
C LEU A 66 11.56 -7.50 20.12
N VAL A 67 11.20 -8.75 19.79
CA VAL A 67 10.13 -9.48 20.48
C VAL A 67 10.59 -9.68 21.92
N SER A 68 10.15 -8.82 22.83
CA SER A 68 10.16 -9.14 24.25
C SER A 68 8.86 -9.88 24.55
N VAL A 69 8.99 -11.20 24.64
CA VAL A 69 8.04 -12.11 25.26
C VAL A 69 7.67 -11.56 26.65
N TRP A 70 6.38 -11.30 26.88
CA TRP A 70 5.85 -11.24 28.23
C TRP A 70 4.98 -12.46 28.44
N THR A 71 5.58 -13.45 29.11
CA THR A 71 4.88 -14.52 29.79
C THR A 71 4.27 -13.93 31.06
N ASN A 72 2.94 -13.98 31.21
CA ASN A 72 2.28 -14.34 32.47
C ASN A 72 0.83 -14.75 32.23
#